data_AF-A0A0B2UM96-F1
#
_entry.id   AF-A0A0B2UM96-F1
#
_cell.length_a   1.000
_cell.length_b   1.000
_cell.length_c   1.000
_cell.angle_alpha   90.00
_cell.angle_beta   90.00
_cell.angle_gamma   90.00
#
_symmetry.space_group_name_H-M   'P 1'
#
loop_
_entity.id
_entity.type
_entity.pdbx_description
1 polymer ?
#
loop_
_entity_poly.entity_id
_entity_poly.type
_entity_poly.pdbx_seq_one_letter_code
_entity_poly.pdbx_strand_id
1 'polypeptide(L)'
;MDRETDAEKLLRMQGEYLDSSPQCAFTMYIKNLDTSVSSQDISTHFKSCGIISRINMLGSGFKRYATIDFASEKSVEMALLFNGSVLKGKRIIVQKKKDFDKK
;
A
#
# COMPACT_ATOMS: atom_id res chain seq x y z
N MET A 1 -28.37 27.71 7.36
CA MET A 1 -27.03 27.58 7.99
C MET A 1 -27.06 26.30 8.76
N ASP A 2 -26.79 25.23 8.03
CA ASP A 2 -26.96 23.85 8.45
C ASP A 2 -26.00 23.56 9.60
N ARG A 3 -26.56 23.14 10.74
CA ARG A 3 -25.80 22.79 11.93
C ARG A 3 -25.20 21.41 11.68
N GLU A 4 -23.95 21.39 11.24
CA GLU A 4 -23.15 20.17 11.12
C GLU A 4 -23.15 19.44 12.47
N THR A 5 -23.55 18.16 12.48
CA THR A 5 -23.69 17.41 13.73
C THR A 5 -22.32 16.95 14.23
N ASP A 6 -22.13 16.96 15.55
CA ASP A 6 -20.86 16.56 16.19
C ASP A 6 -20.39 15.15 15.78
N ALA A 7 -21.34 14.28 15.42
CA ALA A 7 -21.09 12.95 14.88
C ALA A 7 -20.39 12.96 13.49
N GLU A 8 -20.76 13.88 12.60
CA GLU A 8 -20.10 14.04 11.30
C GLU A 8 -18.67 14.55 11.46
N LYS A 9 -18.46 15.43 12.46
CA LYS A 9 -17.13 15.95 12.82
C LYS A 9 -16.20 14.85 13.35
N LEU A 10 -16.73 13.95 14.19
CA LEU A 10 -15.99 12.79 14.72
C LEU A 10 -15.69 11.73 13.67
N LEU A 11 -16.61 11.49 12.72
CA LEU A 11 -16.38 10.55 11.62
C LEU A 11 -15.31 11.06 10.66
N ARG A 12 -15.30 12.38 10.38
CA ARG A 12 -14.23 13.03 9.61
C ARG A 12 -12.88 12.96 10.33
N MET A 13 -12.88 13.14 11.65
CA MET A 13 -11.68 12.93 12.48
C MET A 13 -11.18 11.46 12.47
N GLN A 14 -12.06 10.47 12.40
CA GLN A 14 -11.65 9.06 12.25
C GLN A 14 -11.06 8.76 10.86
N GLY A 15 -11.56 9.40 9.80
CA GLY A 15 -11.00 9.31 8.46
C GLY A 15 -9.59 9.89 8.35
N GLU A 16 -9.32 11.02 9.00
CA GLU A 16 -7.99 11.66 9.04
C GLU A 16 -6.99 10.95 9.98
N TYR A 17 -7.46 10.26 11.03
CA TYR A 17 -6.58 9.47 11.92
C TYR A 17 -6.06 8.17 11.30
N LEU A 18 -6.78 7.61 10.32
CA LEU A 18 -6.35 6.38 9.63
C LEU A 18 -5.25 6.63 8.61
N ASP A 19 -5.01 7.88 8.18
CA ASP A 19 -3.91 8.23 7.25
C ASP A 19 -2.71 8.89 7.96
N SER A 20 -2.90 9.38 9.19
CA SER A 20 -1.85 10.00 10.02
C SER A 20 -1.09 8.99 10.90
N SER A 21 -1.10 7.70 10.54
CA SER A 21 -0.29 6.70 11.25
C SER A 21 1.20 6.96 11.01
N PRO A 22 2.06 6.88 12.05
CA PRO A 22 3.50 6.90 11.87
C PRO A 22 3.82 5.90 10.78
N GLN A 23 4.57 6.32 9.77
CA GLN A 23 4.91 5.51 8.61
C GLN A 23 5.29 4.12 9.11
N CYS A 24 4.40 3.14 8.93
CA CYS A 24 4.67 1.80 9.40
C CYS A 24 5.99 1.42 8.76
N ALA A 25 7.00 1.05 9.55
CA ALA A 25 8.34 0.73 9.05
C ALA A 25 8.32 -0.39 7.97
N PHE A 26 7.15 -0.99 7.75
CA PHE A 26 6.88 -2.12 6.88
C PHE A 26 6.03 -1.76 5.65
N THR A 27 5.94 -0.49 5.26
CA THR A 27 5.30 -0.08 4.00
C THR A 27 6.19 -0.40 2.79
N MET A 28 5.58 -1.02 1.78
CA MET A 28 6.22 -1.41 0.52
C MET A 28 5.56 -0.71 -0.67
N TYR A 29 6.37 -0.21 -1.60
CA TYR A 29 5.95 0.35 -2.88
C TYR A 29 6.10 -0.68 -3.99
N ILE A 30 5.03 -0.85 -4.76
CA ILE A 30 5.00 -1.67 -5.95
C ILE A 30 4.73 -0.77 -7.15
N LYS A 31 5.57 -0.87 -8.17
CA LYS A 31 5.49 -0.07 -9.41
C LYS A 31 5.36 -1.00 -10.61
N ASN A 32 5.03 -0.40 -11.76
CA ASN A 32 4.85 -1.09 -13.03
C ASN A 32 3.71 -2.13 -12.99
N LEU A 33 2.64 -1.80 -12.26
CA LEU A 33 1.45 -2.64 -12.21
C LEU A 33 0.64 -2.48 -13.51
N ASP A 34 0.00 -3.57 -13.92
CA ASP A 34 -0.93 -3.55 -15.04
C ASP A 34 -2.26 -2.89 -14.65
N THR A 35 -2.99 -2.35 -15.62
CA THR A 35 -4.34 -1.77 -15.43
C THR A 35 -5.37 -2.82 -15.02
N SER A 36 -5.08 -4.10 -15.24
CA SER A 36 -5.92 -5.22 -14.81
C SER A 36 -5.64 -5.67 -13.37
N VAL A 37 -4.55 -5.19 -12.75
CA VAL A 37 -4.19 -5.58 -11.37
C VAL A 37 -5.11 -4.87 -10.39
N SER A 38 -5.74 -5.66 -9.52
CA SER A 38 -6.58 -5.20 -8.42
C SER A 38 -5.90 -5.42 -7.06
N SER A 39 -6.43 -4.82 -6.00
CA SER A 39 -5.93 -5.03 -4.63
C SER A 39 -6.00 -6.50 -4.21
N GLN A 40 -6.97 -7.27 -4.73
CA GLN A 40 -7.09 -8.70 -4.47
C GLN A 40 -5.96 -9.52 -5.13
N ASP A 41 -5.54 -9.15 -6.35
CA ASP A 41 -4.40 -9.79 -7.01
C ASP A 41 -3.12 -9.53 -6.23
N ILE A 42 -2.91 -8.28 -5.79
CA ILE A 42 -1.79 -7.89 -4.94
C ILE A 42 -1.81 -8.70 -3.63
N SER A 43 -2.95 -8.75 -2.97
CA SER A 43 -3.10 -9.52 -1.74
C SER A 43 -2.71 -10.99 -1.95
N THR A 44 -3.21 -11.61 -3.01
CA THR A 44 -2.93 -13.02 -3.32
C THR A 44 -1.45 -13.25 -3.62
N HIS A 45 -0.81 -12.36 -4.38
CA HIS A 45 0.61 -12.47 -4.75
C HIS A 45 1.53 -12.34 -3.54
N PHE A 46 1.22 -11.42 -2.61
CA PHE A 46 2.05 -11.15 -1.44
C PHE A 46 1.59 -11.86 -0.16
N LYS A 47 0.47 -12.59 -0.18
CA LYS A 47 -0.03 -13.37 0.97
C LYS A 47 0.97 -14.41 1.46
N SER A 48 1.74 -15.01 0.54
CA SER A 48 2.80 -15.97 0.89
C SER A 48 4.00 -15.30 1.58
N CYS A 49 4.17 -13.99 1.44
CA CYS A 49 5.23 -13.24 2.11
C CYS A 49 4.86 -12.95 3.57
N GLY A 50 3.58 -12.73 3.87
CA GLY A 50 3.09 -12.50 5.23
C GLY A 50 1.71 -11.87 5.29
N ILE A 51 1.34 -11.40 6.48
CA ILE A 51 0.03 -10.79 6.76
C ILE A 51 0.05 -9.34 6.28
N ILE A 52 -0.87 -9.03 5.38
CA ILE A 52 -1.08 -7.68 4.84
C ILE A 52 -2.10 -6.97 5.70
N SER A 53 -1.70 -5.83 6.27
CA SER A 53 -2.56 -4.99 7.09
C SER A 53 -3.35 -3.99 6.24
N ARG A 54 -2.75 -3.47 5.16
CA ARG A 54 -3.41 -2.50 4.27
C ARG A 54 -2.86 -2.57 2.85
N ILE A 55 -3.72 -2.31 1.87
CA ILE A 55 -3.36 -2.19 0.45
C ILE A 55 -3.95 -0.89 -0.07
N ASN A 56 -3.11 -0.04 -0.64
CA ASN A 56 -3.54 1.18 -1.31
C ASN A 56 -3.17 1.12 -2.79
N MET A 57 -4.18 1.20 -3.66
CA MET A 57 -4.00 1.18 -5.11
C MET A 57 -3.90 2.62 -5.60
N LEU A 58 -2.77 2.98 -6.19
CA LEU A 58 -2.43 4.35 -6.57
C LEU A 58 -2.14 4.44 -8.08
N GLY A 59 -2.47 5.58 -8.68
CA GLY A 59 -2.16 5.85 -10.09
C GLY A 59 -3.34 5.62 -11.04
N SER A 60 -3.38 6.48 -12.06
CA SER A 60 -4.42 6.52 -13.10
C SER A 60 -3.77 6.37 -14.48
N GLY A 61 -4.36 5.55 -15.34
CA GLY A 61 -3.84 5.28 -16.69
C GLY A 61 -2.66 4.29 -16.73
N PHE A 62 -1.60 4.63 -17.47
CA PHE A 62 -0.51 3.71 -17.85
C PHE A 62 0.54 3.46 -16.76
N LYS A 63 0.55 4.27 -15.69
CA LYS A 63 1.50 4.14 -14.58
C LYS A 63 0.71 3.86 -13.31
N ARG A 64 0.41 2.59 -13.06
CA ARG A 64 -0.15 2.15 -11.78
C ARG A 64 0.94 1.74 -10.80
N TYR A 65 0.69 2.11 -9.56
CA TYR A 65 1.52 1.81 -8.41
C TYR A 65 0.60 1.33 -7.27
N ALA A 66 1.15 0.63 -6.30
CA ALA A 66 0.41 0.27 -5.10
C ALA A 66 1.34 0.37 -3.91
N THR A 67 0.78 0.65 -2.74
CA THR A 67 1.49 0.47 -1.48
C THR A 67 0.83 -0.61 -0.65
N ILE A 68 1.66 -1.41 0.01
CA ILE A 68 1.20 -2.45 0.94
C ILE A 68 1.84 -2.19 2.28
N ASP A 69 1.02 -2.20 3.33
CA ASP A 69 1.49 -2.22 4.71
C ASP A 69 1.45 -3.65 5.22
N PHE A 70 2.62 -4.18 5.57
CA PHE A 70 2.73 -5.49 6.19
C PHE A 70 2.65 -5.39 7.71
N ALA A 71 2.18 -6.46 8.35
CA ALA A 71 2.15 -6.56 9.81
C ALA A 71 3.53 -6.83 10.43
N SER A 72 4.50 -7.28 9.65
CA SER A 72 5.83 -7.69 10.15
C SER A 72 6.93 -7.42 9.14
N GLU A 73 8.11 -7.05 9.64
CA GLU A 73 9.32 -6.78 8.85
C GLU A 73 9.75 -7.95 7.97
N LYS A 74 9.65 -9.19 8.47
CA LYS A 74 10.00 -10.39 7.69
C LYS A 74 9.21 -10.47 6.37
N SER A 75 7.95 -10.02 6.40
CA SER A 75 7.10 -9.99 5.21
C SER A 75 7.62 -8.99 4.17
N VAL A 76 8.21 -7.88 4.63
CA VAL A 76 8.84 -6.85 3.81
C VAL A 76 10.08 -7.41 3.13
N GLU A 77 10.92 -8.12 3.88
CA GLU A 77 12.10 -8.78 3.32
C GLU A 77 11.72 -9.83 2.29
N MET A 78 10.73 -10.68 2.60
CA MET A 78 10.21 -11.67 1.67
C MET A 78 9.61 -11.00 0.43
N ALA A 79 8.85 -9.92 0.57
CA ALA A 79 8.26 -9.20 -0.56
C ALA A 79 9.34 -8.56 -1.46
N LEU A 80 10.49 -8.14 -0.92
CA LEU A 80 11.62 -7.66 -1.72
C LEU A 80 12.19 -8.75 -2.64
N LEU A 81 12.13 -10.03 -2.25
CA LEU A 81 12.55 -11.13 -3.12
C LEU A 81 11.63 -11.27 -4.35
N PHE A 82 10.39 -10.79 -4.29
CA PHE A 82 9.46 -10.75 -5.42
C PHE A 82 9.69 -9.54 -6.35
N ASN A 83 10.70 -8.70 -6.08
CA ASN A 83 11.08 -7.64 -6.99
C ASN A 83 11.50 -8.21 -8.35
N GLY A 84 10.86 -7.74 -9.43
CA GLY A 84 11.08 -8.26 -10.79
C GLY A 84 10.22 -9.47 -11.15
N SER A 85 9.39 -9.98 -10.24
CA SER A 85 8.43 -11.05 -10.53
C SER A 85 7.37 -10.60 -11.53
N VAL A 86 6.76 -11.56 -12.24
CA VAL A 86 5.72 -11.26 -13.24
C VAL A 86 4.35 -11.35 -12.58
N LEU A 87 3.58 -10.26 -12.62
CA LEU A 87 2.18 -10.18 -12.19
C LEU A 87 1.32 -9.78 -13.40
N LYS A 88 0.33 -10.61 -13.76
CA LYS A 88 -0.57 -10.37 -14.90
C LYS A 88 0.17 -10.01 -16.20
N GLY A 89 1.33 -10.63 -16.45
CA GLY A 89 2.13 -10.42 -17.67
C GLY A 89 3.08 -9.22 -17.65
N LYS A 90 3.15 -8.45 -16.55
CA LYS A 90 4.15 -7.38 -16.37
C LYS A 90 5.10 -7.67 -15.22
N ARG A 91 6.37 -7.29 -15.38
CA ARG A 91 7.35 -7.35 -14.29
C ARG A 91 7.10 -6.25 -13.29
N ILE A 92 6.74 -6.61 -12.07
CA ILE A 92 6.51 -5.65 -10.99
C ILE A 92 7.83 -5.23 -10.37
N ILE A 93 7.89 -4.00 -9.89
CA ILE A 93 9.06 -3.48 -9.19
C ILE A 93 8.67 -3.27 -7.74
N VAL A 94 9.31 -3.99 -6.83
CA VAL A 94 8.99 -3.97 -5.40
C VAL A 94 10.12 -3.28 -4.64
N GLN A 95 9.79 -2.26 -3.86
CA GLN A 95 10.75 -1.45 -3.12
C GLN A 95 10.21 -1.12 -1.72
N LYS A 96 11.08 -1.09 -0.71
CA LYS A 96 10.73 -0.51 0.60
C LYS A 96 10.35 0.96 0.43
N LYS A 97 9.32 1.43 1.13
CA LYS A 97 9.08 2.86 1.28
C LYS A 97 10.28 3.42 2.04
N LYS A 98 11.21 4.07 1.32
CA LYS A 98 12.30 4.78 1.97
C LYS A 98 11.69 5.96 2.71
N ASP A 99 11.85 5.96 4.03
CA ASP A 99 11.79 7.20 4.78
C ASP A 99 12.82 8.13 4.15
N PHE A 100 12.38 9.32 3.76
CA PHE A 100 13.24 10.29 3.08
C PHE A 100 14.27 10.78 4.11
N ASP A 101 15.37 10.06 4.23
CA ASP A 101 16.50 10.38 5.09
C ASP A 101 16.95 11.81 4.75
N LYS A 102 16.54 12.77 5.60
CA LYS A 102 17.01 14.15 5.55
C LYS A 102 18.49 14.11 5.94
N LYS A 103 19.35 14.20 4.94
CA LYS A 103 20.76 14.53 5.12
C LYS A 103 20.93 16.02 5.39
#